data_AF-A0A950KNE1-F1
#
_entry.id   AF-A0A950KNE1-F1
#
_cell.length_a   1.000
_cell.length_b   1.000
_cell.length_c   1.000
_cell.angle_alpha   90.00
_cell.angle_beta   90.00
_cell.angle_gamma   90.00
#
_symmetry.space_group_name_H-M   'P 1'
#
loop_
_entity.id
_entity.type
_entity.pdbx_description
1 polymer ?
#
loop_
_entity_poly.entity_id
_entity_poly.type
_entity_poly.pdbx_seq_one_letter_code
_entity_poly.pdbx_strand_id
1 'polypeptide(L)'
;MTATIISPSSLQNIVNAQTGNGNINTNGSVNQVPSSSTSAGTTSASTAGGVSSSAQQALSNNFNDYLKLLTTQLQNQDPTQPMDTNAMTQQIASLAQVEQQISTNQQLGSLLAAYNTSQINGVVGYIGRRVEATGNTTVLQNGSAMLVYNLAAPAASATITVQDSTGNVIYKGASTQLSQGRNVIDWNGLNSLTKGQSPDGAYTYTVDATDANGQAVAATTYTTGTVSAVDISSGTPTLQLGSGFTVPLSGITKIEPDPLSQTSSQAQNVAQ
;
A
#
# COMPACT_ATOMS: atom_id res chain seq x y z
N MET A 1 -7.98 23.98 43.12
CA MET A 1 -7.19 23.34 42.05
C MET A 1 -7.17 21.84 42.29
N THR A 2 -8.04 21.11 41.62
CA THR A 2 -8.01 19.64 41.50
C THR A 2 -8.76 19.29 40.21
N ALA A 3 -8.02 18.93 39.17
CA ALA A 3 -8.57 18.49 37.89
C ALA A 3 -8.66 16.96 37.89
N THR A 4 -9.88 16.44 37.82
CA THR A 4 -10.17 15.01 37.67
C THR A 4 -9.96 14.63 36.21
N ILE A 5 -9.03 13.71 35.96
CA ILE A 5 -8.70 13.17 34.64
C ILE A 5 -9.74 12.12 34.26
N ILE A 6 -10.45 12.34 33.15
CA ILE A 6 -11.41 11.40 32.57
C ILE A 6 -10.64 10.35 31.75
N SER A 7 -10.87 9.08 32.04
CA SER A 7 -10.29 7.91 31.39
C SER A 7 -10.84 7.66 29.97
N PRO A 8 -10.07 7.03 29.04
CA PRO A 8 -10.38 6.98 27.60
C PRO A 8 -11.53 6.04 27.18
N SER A 9 -12.27 5.45 28.11
CA SER A 9 -13.26 4.40 27.83
C SER A 9 -14.62 4.91 27.33
N SER A 10 -14.77 6.21 27.08
CA SER A 10 -16.07 6.86 26.80
C SER A 10 -16.34 7.14 25.31
N LEU A 11 -15.50 6.66 24.38
CA LEU A 11 -15.61 6.98 22.95
C LEU A 11 -16.01 5.80 22.05
N GLN A 12 -16.42 4.65 22.59
CA GLN A 12 -16.83 3.49 21.77
C GLN A 12 -18.34 3.36 21.53
N ASN A 13 -19.18 4.30 21.97
CA ASN A 13 -20.64 4.11 21.94
C ASN A 13 -21.43 5.02 20.99
N ILE A 14 -20.81 5.55 19.92
CA ILE A 14 -21.51 6.42 18.94
C ILE A 14 -21.54 5.85 17.50
N VAL A 15 -21.00 4.64 17.24
CA VAL A 15 -20.92 4.11 15.85
C VAL A 15 -21.93 2.98 15.53
N ASN A 16 -22.78 2.55 16.47
CA ASN A 16 -23.66 1.38 16.26
C ASN A 16 -25.17 1.64 16.15
N ALA A 17 -25.60 2.86 15.86
CA ALA A 17 -27.03 3.18 15.74
C ALA A 17 -27.42 3.64 14.33
N GLN A 18 -27.37 2.74 13.32
CA GLN A 18 -28.12 2.92 12.06
C GLN A 18 -28.23 1.64 11.21
N THR A 19 -28.80 0.57 11.78
CA THR A 19 -29.43 -0.51 10.97
C THR A 19 -30.78 -0.84 11.58
N GLY A 20 -31.77 -0.03 11.26
CA GLY A 20 -33.16 -0.22 11.67
C GLY A 20 -34.06 0.64 10.80
N ASN A 21 -34.58 0.05 9.72
CA ASN A 21 -35.76 0.46 8.95
C ASN A 21 -35.98 -0.71 7.97
N GLY A 22 -37.07 -1.48 8.03
CA GLY A 22 -38.45 -1.05 8.17
C GLY A 22 -39.13 -1.48 6.87
N ASN A 23 -39.81 -2.63 6.90
CA ASN A 23 -40.62 -3.14 5.80
C ASN A 23 -41.64 -2.09 5.37
N ILE A 24 -41.47 -1.53 4.16
CA ILE A 24 -42.54 -0.83 3.46
C ILE A 24 -42.91 -1.70 2.26
N ASN A 25 -44.01 -2.45 2.44
CA ASN A 25 -44.74 -3.10 1.36
C ASN A 25 -45.65 -2.05 0.72
N THR A 26 -45.32 -1.59 -0.49
CA THR A 26 -46.24 -0.87 -1.37
C THR A 26 -46.29 -1.59 -2.71
N ASN A 27 -47.33 -2.40 -2.85
CA ASN A 27 -47.79 -2.98 -4.09
C ASN A 27 -48.18 -1.85 -5.07
N GLY A 28 -47.44 -1.71 -6.16
CA GLY A 28 -47.68 -0.72 -7.22
C GLY A 28 -46.87 -1.08 -8.46
N SER A 29 -47.55 -1.69 -9.44
CA SER A 29 -46.98 -2.16 -10.70
C SER A 29 -46.23 -1.06 -11.48
N VAL A 30 -44.90 -1.19 -11.61
CA VAL A 30 -44.14 -0.55 -12.69
C VAL A 30 -43.13 -1.55 -13.25
N ASN A 31 -43.49 -2.09 -14.41
CA ASN A 31 -42.71 -2.75 -15.46
C ASN A 31 -41.21 -3.03 -15.18
N GLN A 32 -40.87 -4.29 -14.88
CA GLN A 32 -39.50 -4.80 -14.89
C GLN A 32 -38.97 -4.91 -16.33
N VAL A 33 -37.80 -4.34 -16.60
CA VAL A 33 -36.98 -4.66 -17.79
C VAL A 33 -36.20 -5.95 -17.49
N PRO A 34 -36.17 -6.96 -18.39
CA PRO A 34 -35.63 -8.27 -18.08
C PRO A 34 -34.11 -8.24 -17.92
N SER A 35 -33.62 -8.75 -16.78
CA SER A 35 -32.20 -9.03 -16.55
C SER A 35 -31.83 -10.34 -17.26
N SER A 36 -31.16 -10.25 -18.41
CA SER A 36 -30.47 -11.38 -19.02
C SER A 36 -29.06 -11.48 -18.43
N SER A 37 -28.82 -12.60 -17.74
CA SER A 37 -27.51 -13.05 -17.30
C SER A 37 -26.66 -13.44 -18.51
N THR A 38 -25.65 -12.63 -18.84
CA THR A 38 -24.63 -12.98 -19.82
C THR A 38 -23.25 -12.74 -19.21
N SER A 39 -22.46 -13.82 -19.20
CA SER A 39 -21.05 -13.88 -18.82
C SER A 39 -20.21 -12.79 -19.51
N ALA A 40 -19.40 -12.06 -18.74
CA ALA A 40 -18.33 -11.23 -19.27
C ALA A 40 -17.13 -11.25 -18.32
N GLY A 41 -15.98 -11.58 -18.88
CA GLY A 41 -14.74 -11.86 -18.18
C GLY A 41 -14.13 -10.66 -17.43
N THR A 42 -13.21 -11.03 -16.56
CA THR A 42 -12.33 -10.20 -15.76
C THR A 42 -11.61 -9.18 -16.64
N THR A 43 -12.03 -7.92 -16.61
CA THR A 43 -11.23 -6.79 -17.11
C THR A 43 -10.87 -5.87 -15.95
N SER A 44 -9.56 -5.66 -15.84
CA SER A 44 -8.86 -4.96 -14.79
C SER A 44 -9.37 -3.53 -14.55
N ALA A 45 -9.32 -3.16 -13.27
CA ALA A 45 -9.63 -1.84 -12.75
C ALA A 45 -8.90 -0.72 -13.51
N SER A 46 -9.64 0.03 -14.31
CA SER A 46 -9.29 1.36 -14.82
C SER A 46 -10.54 2.26 -14.83
N THR A 47 -11.35 2.18 -13.77
CA THR A 47 -12.70 2.76 -13.76
C THR A 47 -12.81 4.15 -13.14
N ALA A 48 -11.74 4.73 -12.59
CA ALA A 48 -11.81 6.09 -12.04
C ALA A 48 -11.79 7.18 -13.13
N GLY A 49 -11.07 6.99 -14.25
CA GLY A 49 -10.99 7.96 -15.35
C GLY A 49 -12.14 7.88 -16.36
N GLY A 50 -12.77 6.70 -16.51
CA GLY A 50 -13.87 6.49 -17.46
C GLY A 50 -15.22 7.05 -16.99
N VAL A 51 -15.45 7.09 -15.68
CA VAL A 51 -16.71 7.59 -15.09
C VAL A 51 -16.77 9.13 -15.15
N SER A 52 -15.65 9.82 -14.95
CA SER A 52 -15.60 11.28 -14.99
C SER A 52 -15.71 11.84 -16.42
N SER A 53 -15.12 11.15 -17.41
CA SER A 53 -15.19 11.55 -18.82
C SER A 53 -16.58 11.29 -19.41
N SER A 54 -17.21 10.16 -19.10
CA SER A 54 -18.60 9.87 -19.49
C SER A 54 -19.62 10.78 -18.80
N ALA A 55 -19.45 11.10 -17.51
CA ALA A 55 -20.30 12.06 -16.81
C ALA A 55 -20.19 13.48 -17.40
N GLN A 56 -18.98 13.93 -17.73
CA GLN A 56 -18.77 15.24 -18.36
C GLN A 56 -19.35 15.30 -19.78
N GLN A 57 -19.19 14.22 -20.56
CA GLN A 57 -19.77 14.14 -21.90
C GLN A 57 -21.31 14.06 -21.86
N ALA A 58 -21.89 13.34 -20.90
CA ALA A 58 -23.33 13.33 -20.68
C ALA A 58 -23.83 14.73 -20.27
N LEU A 59 -23.10 15.45 -19.42
CA LEU A 59 -23.45 16.80 -18.99
C LEU A 59 -23.41 17.80 -20.16
N SER A 60 -22.35 17.76 -20.97
CA SER A 60 -22.22 18.59 -22.17
C SER A 60 -23.30 18.29 -23.22
N ASN A 61 -23.69 17.02 -23.40
CA ASN A 61 -24.77 16.64 -24.31
C ASN A 61 -26.13 17.15 -23.82
N ASN A 62 -26.45 16.96 -22.54
CA ASN A 62 -27.69 17.46 -21.94
C ASN A 62 -27.78 19.00 -22.01
N PHE A 63 -26.65 19.70 -21.84
CA PHE A 63 -26.60 21.15 -22.02
C PHE A 63 -26.89 21.59 -23.46
N ASN A 64 -26.32 20.88 -24.44
CA ASN A 64 -26.50 21.20 -25.85
C ASN A 64 -27.95 20.93 -26.32
N ASP A 65 -28.53 19.82 -25.87
CA ASP A 65 -29.94 19.50 -26.12
C ASP A 65 -30.89 20.51 -25.46
N TYR A 66 -30.53 20.98 -24.27
CA TYR A 66 -31.26 22.05 -23.57
C TYR A 66 -31.16 23.40 -24.30
N LEU A 67 -29.97 23.81 -24.75
CA LEU A 67 -29.78 25.04 -25.53
C LEU A 67 -30.53 25.00 -26.87
N LYS A 68 -30.62 23.81 -27.48
CA LYS A 68 -31.39 23.59 -28.71
C LYS A 68 -32.89 23.73 -28.48
N LEU A 69 -33.41 23.11 -27.42
CA LEU A 69 -34.81 23.26 -27.01
C LEU A 69 -35.15 24.71 -26.65
N LEU A 70 -34.24 25.42 -25.97
CA LEU A 70 -34.36 26.84 -25.67
C LEU A 70 -34.42 27.69 -26.94
N THR A 71 -33.51 27.45 -27.89
CA THR A 71 -33.47 28.19 -29.15
C THR A 71 -34.78 28.01 -29.92
N THR A 72 -35.33 26.79 -29.92
CA THR A 72 -36.64 26.50 -30.53
C THR A 72 -37.81 27.17 -29.81
N GLN A 73 -37.78 27.26 -28.48
CA GLN A 73 -38.81 27.94 -27.70
C GLN A 73 -38.77 29.46 -27.91
N LEU A 74 -37.58 30.09 -27.90
CA LEU A 74 -37.40 31.52 -28.20
C LEU A 74 -37.88 31.91 -29.60
N GLN A 75 -37.71 31.02 -30.58
CA GLN A 75 -38.16 31.25 -31.95
C GLN A 75 -39.68 31.18 -32.12
N ASN A 76 -40.41 30.61 -31.14
CA ASN A 76 -41.86 30.42 -31.15
C ASN A 76 -42.58 31.08 -29.94
N GLN A 77 -41.96 32.05 -29.25
CA GLN A 77 -42.59 32.73 -28.10
C GLN A 77 -43.76 33.62 -28.52
N ASP A 78 -44.83 33.60 -27.72
CA ASP A 78 -45.89 34.59 -27.73
C ASP A 78 -45.45 35.84 -26.92
N PRO A 79 -45.51 37.06 -27.47
CA PRO A 79 -45.03 38.28 -26.81
C PRO A 79 -45.80 38.67 -25.53
N THR A 80 -46.91 38.00 -25.20
CA THR A 80 -47.75 38.32 -24.03
C THR A 80 -47.39 37.53 -22.76
N GLN A 81 -46.53 36.52 -22.83
CA GLN A 81 -46.07 35.72 -21.70
C GLN A 81 -44.55 35.46 -21.77
N PRO A 82 -43.71 36.39 -21.29
CA PRO A 82 -42.27 36.18 -21.26
C PRO A 82 -41.93 35.02 -20.32
N MET A 83 -41.15 34.05 -20.81
CA MET A 83 -40.60 32.97 -19.97
C MET A 83 -39.77 33.52 -18.80
N ASP A 84 -39.78 32.78 -17.68
CA ASP A 84 -38.95 33.10 -16.52
C ASP A 84 -37.47 32.78 -16.78
N THR A 85 -36.75 33.79 -17.23
CA THR A 85 -35.30 33.74 -17.48
C THR A 85 -34.49 33.47 -16.20
N ASN A 86 -35.05 33.71 -15.00
CA ASN A 86 -34.34 33.43 -13.74
C ASN A 86 -34.18 31.93 -13.47
N ALA A 87 -35.22 31.12 -13.72
CA ALA A 87 -35.14 29.67 -13.53
C ALA A 87 -34.07 29.03 -14.44
N MET A 88 -33.88 29.59 -15.64
CA MET A 88 -32.84 29.19 -16.57
C MET A 88 -31.44 29.59 -16.09
N THR A 89 -31.25 30.83 -15.67
CA THR A 89 -29.95 31.27 -15.14
C THR A 89 -29.56 30.45 -13.90
N GLN A 90 -30.53 30.04 -13.08
CA GLN A 90 -30.28 29.14 -11.95
C GLN A 90 -29.88 27.72 -12.38
N GLN A 91 -30.48 27.17 -13.44
CA GLN A 91 -30.09 25.87 -13.98
C GLN A 91 -28.71 25.89 -14.66
N ILE A 92 -28.35 26.97 -15.36
CA ILE A 92 -27.01 27.12 -15.94
C ILE A 92 -25.97 27.28 -14.83
N ALA A 93 -26.26 28.08 -13.81
CA ALA A 93 -25.36 28.25 -12.67
C ALA A 93 -25.14 26.94 -11.90
N SER A 94 -26.19 26.13 -11.70
CA SER A 94 -26.06 24.83 -11.04
C SER A 94 -25.28 23.83 -11.88
N LEU A 95 -25.48 23.82 -13.20
CA LEU A 95 -24.71 22.99 -14.13
C LEU A 95 -23.23 23.34 -14.14
N ALA A 96 -22.92 24.63 -14.23
CA ALA A 96 -21.54 25.13 -14.20
C ALA A 96 -20.85 24.78 -12.87
N GLN A 97 -21.59 24.80 -11.76
CA GLN A 97 -21.07 24.38 -10.45
C GLN A 97 -20.75 22.88 -10.41
N VAL A 98 -21.60 22.03 -11.01
CA VAL A 98 -21.34 20.59 -11.14
C VAL A 98 -20.16 20.32 -12.07
N GLU A 99 -20.05 21.02 -13.20
CA GLU A 99 -18.89 20.92 -14.10
C GLU A 99 -17.59 21.31 -13.39
N GLN A 100 -17.59 22.40 -12.63
CA GLN A 100 -16.45 22.81 -11.84
C GLN A 100 -16.08 21.75 -10.80
N GLN A 101 -17.06 21.12 -10.16
CA GLN A 101 -16.82 20.03 -9.21
C GLN A 101 -16.23 18.79 -9.89
N ILE A 102 -16.74 18.40 -11.06
CA ILE A 102 -16.19 17.29 -11.86
C ILE A 102 -14.75 17.60 -12.28
N SER A 103 -14.49 18.80 -12.79
CA SER A 103 -13.14 19.24 -13.20
C SER A 103 -12.17 19.24 -12.02
N THR A 104 -12.61 19.72 -10.86
CA THR A 104 -11.82 19.68 -9.62
C THR A 104 -11.49 18.26 -9.22
N ASN A 105 -12.47 17.34 -9.26
CA ASN A 105 -12.23 15.93 -8.96
C ASN A 105 -11.27 15.27 -9.95
N GLN A 106 -11.34 15.60 -11.24
CA GLN A 106 -10.38 15.12 -12.25
C GLN A 106 -8.96 15.63 -11.96
N GLN A 107 -8.81 16.91 -11.63
CA GLN A 107 -7.52 17.49 -11.28
C GLN A 107 -6.93 16.84 -10.02
N LEU A 108 -7.75 16.57 -9.00
CA LEU A 108 -7.34 15.82 -7.81
C LEU A 108 -6.90 14.39 -8.16
N GLY A 109 -7.61 13.70 -9.07
CA GLY A 109 -7.21 12.39 -9.58
C GLY A 109 -5.88 12.42 -10.32
N SER A 110 -5.66 13.41 -11.18
CA SER A 110 -4.38 13.62 -11.89
C SER A 110 -3.23 13.94 -10.94
N LEU A 111 -3.49 14.76 -9.90
CA LEU A 111 -2.49 15.07 -8.87
C LEU A 111 -2.09 13.82 -8.09
N LEU A 112 -3.04 12.98 -7.72
CA LEU A 112 -2.77 11.72 -7.03
C LEU A 112 -1.97 10.76 -7.93
N ALA A 113 -2.30 10.68 -9.22
CA ALA A 113 -1.53 9.89 -10.17
C ALA A 113 -0.09 10.38 -10.30
N ALA A 114 0.11 11.70 -10.43
CA ALA A 114 1.44 12.31 -10.49
C ALA A 114 2.23 12.09 -9.18
N TYR A 115 1.57 12.18 -8.03
CA TYR A 115 2.17 11.87 -6.72
C TYR A 115 2.63 10.41 -6.63
N ASN A 116 1.81 9.46 -7.07
CA ASN A 116 2.19 8.05 -7.14
C ASN A 116 3.38 7.81 -8.09
N THR A 117 3.39 8.44 -9.26
CA THR A 117 4.55 8.38 -10.17
C THR A 117 5.82 8.97 -9.55
N SER A 118 5.70 10.06 -8.79
CA SER A 118 6.85 10.65 -8.07
C SER A 118 7.41 9.69 -7.02
N GLN A 119 6.54 9.01 -6.25
CA GLN A 119 6.97 7.98 -5.30
C GLN A 119 7.69 6.82 -6.01
N ILE A 120 7.18 6.36 -7.15
CA ILE A 120 7.81 5.28 -7.93
C ILE A 120 9.24 5.66 -8.35
N ASN A 121 9.48 6.88 -8.80
CA ASN A 121 10.83 7.32 -9.19
C ASN A 121 11.84 7.25 -8.03
N GLY A 122 11.41 7.53 -6.79
CA GLY A 122 12.25 7.32 -5.61
C GLY A 122 12.55 5.84 -5.32
N VAL A 123 11.57 4.97 -5.60
CA VAL A 123 11.63 3.53 -5.29
C VAL A 123 12.39 2.73 -6.34
N VAL A 124 12.41 3.16 -7.62
CA VAL A 124 13.26 2.56 -8.66
C VAL A 124 14.73 2.62 -8.27
N GLY A 125 15.15 3.67 -7.57
CA GLY A 125 16.50 3.80 -7.01
C GLY A 125 16.83 2.80 -5.90
N TYR A 126 15.87 1.97 -5.46
CA TYR A 126 16.10 0.90 -4.48
C TYR A 126 16.45 -0.42 -5.13
N ILE A 127 16.18 -0.60 -6.43
CA ILE A 127 16.56 -1.82 -7.15
C ILE A 127 18.07 -2.01 -7.05
N GLY A 128 18.50 -3.21 -6.64
CA GLY A 128 19.91 -3.54 -6.38
C GLY A 128 20.44 -3.00 -5.05
N ARG A 129 19.62 -2.30 -4.25
CA ARG A 129 19.96 -1.88 -2.88
C ARG A 129 19.38 -2.87 -1.89
N ARG A 130 19.98 -2.90 -0.71
CA ARG A 130 19.50 -3.70 0.42
C ARG A 130 18.51 -2.88 1.24
N VAL A 131 17.42 -3.51 1.63
CA VAL A 131 16.40 -2.88 2.47
C VAL A 131 16.20 -3.66 3.76
N GLU A 132 15.84 -2.93 4.80
CA GLU A 132 15.40 -3.46 6.08
C GLU A 132 13.96 -3.02 6.31
N ALA A 133 13.13 -3.94 6.77
CA ALA A 133 11.73 -3.71 7.04
C ALA A 133 11.32 -4.33 8.37
N THR A 134 10.20 -3.90 8.91
CA THR A 134 9.65 -4.57 10.12
C THR A 134 9.20 -5.98 9.76
N GLY A 135 9.68 -6.98 10.50
CA GLY A 135 9.35 -8.40 10.27
C GLY A 135 10.49 -9.32 10.67
N ASN A 136 10.36 -10.62 10.39
CA ASN A 136 11.29 -11.65 10.84
C ASN A 136 11.79 -12.54 9.69
N THR A 137 11.82 -12.00 8.47
CA THR A 137 12.16 -12.77 7.26
C THR A 137 13.45 -12.26 6.62
N THR A 138 14.42 -13.13 6.40
CA THR A 138 15.62 -12.81 5.60
C THR A 138 15.54 -13.50 4.25
N VAL A 139 15.98 -12.85 3.19
CA VAL A 139 16.08 -13.46 1.87
C VAL A 139 17.52 -13.93 1.64
N LEU A 140 17.71 -15.24 1.48
CA LEU A 140 18.98 -15.85 1.08
C LEU A 140 19.14 -15.71 -0.43
N GLN A 141 20.25 -15.09 -0.84
CA GLN A 141 20.63 -14.92 -2.24
C GLN A 141 22.12 -15.17 -2.39
N ASN A 142 22.51 -15.85 -3.47
CA ASN A 142 23.92 -16.16 -3.75
C ASN A 142 24.61 -16.86 -2.55
N GLY A 143 23.86 -17.66 -1.80
CA GLY A 143 24.35 -18.39 -0.64
C GLY A 143 24.68 -17.56 0.60
N SER A 144 24.21 -16.31 0.72
CA SER A 144 24.35 -15.52 1.96
C SER A 144 23.13 -14.66 2.25
N ALA A 145 22.90 -14.39 3.54
CA ALA A 145 21.77 -13.62 4.08
C ALA A 145 22.22 -12.88 5.33
N MET A 146 21.63 -11.72 5.60
CA MET A 146 21.96 -10.92 6.78
C MET A 146 20.77 -10.87 7.73
N LEU A 147 20.96 -11.28 8.97
CA LEU A 147 19.96 -11.24 10.02
C LEU A 147 20.20 -10.00 10.88
N VAL A 148 19.17 -9.20 11.08
CA VAL A 148 19.27 -7.93 11.83
C VAL A 148 18.24 -7.92 12.94
N TYR A 149 18.68 -7.70 14.16
CA TYR A 149 17.79 -7.61 15.31
C TYR A 149 18.25 -6.54 16.29
N ASN A 150 17.32 -6.00 17.06
CA ASN A 150 17.58 -5.01 18.10
C ASN A 150 17.22 -5.58 19.47
N LEU A 151 18.18 -5.58 20.39
CA LEU A 151 17.97 -6.00 21.77
C LEU A 151 17.57 -4.82 22.64
N ALA A 152 16.50 -4.99 23.43
CA ALA A 152 15.99 -3.95 24.33
C ALA A 152 16.92 -3.69 25.54
N ALA A 153 17.78 -4.64 25.91
CA ALA A 153 18.77 -4.55 26.97
C ALA A 153 20.00 -5.42 26.62
N PRO A 154 21.13 -5.33 27.36
CA PRO A 154 22.25 -6.26 27.18
C PRO A 154 21.82 -7.70 27.45
N ALA A 155 22.30 -8.65 26.65
CA ALA A 155 22.00 -10.07 26.79
C ALA A 155 23.30 -10.88 26.97
N ALA A 156 23.30 -11.83 27.89
CA ALA A 156 24.42 -12.74 28.08
C ALA A 156 24.53 -13.76 26.94
N SER A 157 23.39 -14.20 26.41
CA SER A 157 23.33 -15.07 25.23
C SER A 157 22.11 -14.79 24.38
N ALA A 158 22.21 -15.02 23.07
CA ALA A 158 21.06 -15.11 22.18
C ALA A 158 21.17 -16.35 21.29
N THR A 159 20.04 -17.02 21.13
CA THR A 159 19.89 -18.16 20.22
C THR A 159 19.08 -17.71 19.02
N ILE A 160 19.69 -17.79 17.84
CA ILE A 160 19.07 -17.44 16.57
C ILE A 160 18.67 -18.73 15.88
N THR A 161 17.39 -18.87 15.57
CA THR A 161 16.86 -20.05 14.88
C THR A 161 16.30 -19.63 13.53
N VAL A 162 16.83 -20.18 12.44
CA VAL A 162 16.38 -19.93 11.07
C VAL A 162 15.59 -21.13 10.58
N GLN A 163 14.44 -20.85 9.98
CA GLN A 163 13.44 -21.81 9.52
C GLN A 163 13.12 -21.58 8.04
N ASP A 164 12.88 -22.66 7.31
CA ASP A 164 12.36 -22.61 5.94
C ASP A 164 10.85 -22.29 5.91
N SER A 165 10.28 -22.20 4.70
CA SER A 165 8.86 -21.95 4.48
C SER A 165 7.94 -23.06 5.02
N THR A 166 8.48 -24.25 5.30
CA THR A 166 7.76 -25.38 5.89
C THR A 166 7.92 -25.47 7.41
N GLY A 167 8.66 -24.54 8.03
CA GLY A 167 8.90 -24.50 9.48
C GLY A 167 10.03 -25.40 9.95
N ASN A 168 10.81 -26.02 9.04
CA ASN A 168 11.95 -26.83 9.45
C ASN A 168 13.10 -25.92 9.87
N VAL A 169 13.73 -26.24 11.00
CA VAL A 169 14.93 -25.52 11.44
C VAL A 169 16.10 -25.87 10.53
N ILE A 170 16.60 -24.88 9.79
CA ILE A 170 17.73 -25.01 8.87
C ILE A 170 19.03 -24.64 9.56
N TYR A 171 19.00 -23.62 10.41
CA TYR A 171 20.18 -23.14 11.11
C TYR A 171 19.85 -22.72 12.54
N LYS A 172 20.77 -23.01 13.46
CA LYS A 172 20.69 -22.55 14.85
C LYS A 172 22.06 -22.02 15.26
N GLY A 173 22.14 -20.71 15.46
CA GLY A 173 23.34 -20.01 15.91
C GLY A 173 23.20 -19.56 17.35
N ALA A 174 24.29 -19.61 18.11
CA ALA A 174 24.36 -19.01 19.44
C ALA A 174 25.35 -17.86 19.40
N SER A 175 24.95 -16.72 19.95
CA SER A 175 25.81 -15.55 20.17
C SER A 175 25.90 -15.29 21.68
N THR A 176 27.06 -14.85 22.14
CA THR A 176 27.31 -14.58 23.56
C THR A 176 27.79 -13.15 23.75
N GLN A 177 27.56 -12.60 24.95
CA GLN A 177 27.99 -11.25 25.35
C GLN A 177 27.50 -10.13 24.41
N LEU A 178 26.19 -10.02 24.24
CA LEU A 178 25.57 -9.05 23.35
C LEU A 178 25.24 -7.76 24.09
N SER A 179 25.65 -6.64 23.51
CA SER A 179 25.24 -5.31 23.96
C SER A 179 23.79 -5.01 23.57
N GLN A 180 23.15 -4.12 24.32
CA GLN A 180 21.87 -3.52 23.94
C GLN A 180 21.98 -2.85 22.56
N GLY A 181 20.87 -2.84 21.82
CA GLY A 181 20.77 -2.15 20.54
C GLY A 181 20.89 -3.09 19.35
N ARG A 182 21.26 -2.52 18.21
CA ARG A 182 21.27 -3.19 16.91
C ARG A 182 22.42 -4.18 16.79
N ASN A 183 22.08 -5.41 16.42
CA ASN A 183 22.99 -6.52 16.18
C ASN A 183 22.76 -7.07 14.76
N VAL A 184 23.84 -7.47 14.10
CA VAL A 184 23.84 -7.94 12.71
C VAL A 184 24.63 -9.24 12.63
N ILE A 185 24.07 -10.24 11.94
CA ILE A 185 24.70 -11.55 11.74
C ILE A 185 24.64 -11.89 10.25
N ASP A 186 25.79 -12.21 9.65
CA ASP A 186 25.87 -12.76 8.31
C ASP A 186 25.72 -14.29 8.37
N TRP A 187 24.60 -14.79 7.86
CA TRP A 187 24.35 -16.21 7.69
C TRP A 187 24.77 -16.66 6.29
N ASN A 188 25.70 -17.61 6.23
CA ASN A 188 26.25 -18.17 5.00
C ASN A 188 25.34 -19.21 4.32
N GLY A 189 24.04 -19.25 4.68
CA GLY A 189 23.08 -20.18 4.07
C GLY A 189 23.34 -21.66 4.34
N LEU A 190 24.31 -22.02 5.17
CA LEU A 190 24.60 -23.42 5.47
C LEU A 190 23.54 -24.00 6.41
N ASN A 191 23.00 -25.15 6.00
CA ASN A 191 22.13 -25.94 6.84
C ASN A 191 22.96 -26.66 7.92
N SER A 192 22.60 -26.46 9.19
CA SER A 192 23.31 -27.03 10.34
C SER A 192 23.17 -28.55 10.44
N LEU A 193 22.09 -29.13 9.88
CA LEU A 193 21.78 -30.56 9.87
C LEU A 193 22.42 -31.29 8.69
N THR A 194 22.30 -30.73 7.48
CA THR A 194 22.79 -31.40 6.25
C THR A 194 24.18 -30.95 5.82
N LYS A 195 24.71 -29.86 6.42
CA LYS A 195 25.96 -29.17 6.02
C LYS A 195 25.96 -28.69 4.55
N GLY A 196 24.84 -28.83 3.83
CA GLY A 196 24.67 -28.37 2.47
C GLY A 196 24.22 -26.91 2.42
N GLN A 197 24.41 -26.30 1.26
CA GLN A 197 23.91 -24.96 0.97
C GLN A 197 22.38 -24.98 0.89
N SER A 198 21.72 -24.07 1.60
CA SER A 198 20.27 -23.91 1.51
C SER A 198 19.93 -23.19 0.19
N PRO A 199 18.82 -23.55 -0.49
CA PRO A 199 18.41 -22.87 -1.72
C PRO A 199 18.12 -21.38 -1.50
N ASP A 200 18.34 -20.57 -2.53
CA ASP A 200 17.96 -19.16 -2.51
C ASP A 200 16.44 -19.03 -2.30
N GLY A 201 16.04 -18.16 -1.38
CA GLY A 201 14.68 -18.18 -0.85
C GLY A 201 14.48 -17.28 0.36
N ALA A 202 13.21 -17.10 0.74
CA ALA A 202 12.86 -16.44 1.99
C ALA A 202 12.90 -17.43 3.16
N TYR A 203 13.55 -17.02 4.24
CA TYR A 203 13.68 -17.79 5.48
C TYR A 203 13.19 -16.95 6.65
N THR A 204 12.48 -17.57 7.58
CA THR A 204 12.01 -16.91 8.79
C THR A 204 13.00 -17.17 9.91
N TYR A 205 13.27 -16.19 10.75
CA TYR A 205 14.15 -16.39 11.90
C TYR A 205 13.59 -15.81 13.20
N THR A 206 13.95 -16.45 14.31
CA THR A 206 13.61 -16.00 15.67
C THR A 206 14.89 -15.74 16.44
N VAL A 207 14.81 -14.83 17.41
CA VAL A 207 15.93 -14.48 18.31
C VAL A 207 15.45 -14.59 19.74
N ASP A 208 15.95 -15.60 20.44
CA ASP A 208 15.68 -15.83 21.85
C ASP A 208 16.89 -15.37 22.67
N ALA A 209 16.80 -14.19 23.28
CA ALA A 209 17.87 -13.59 24.05
C ALA A 209 17.62 -13.68 25.56
N THR A 210 18.68 -13.92 26.34
CA THR A 210 18.65 -14.02 27.81
C THR A 210 19.76 -13.21 28.45
N ASP A 211 19.47 -12.56 29.58
CA ASP A 211 20.45 -11.81 30.38
C ASP A 211 21.32 -12.75 31.25
N ALA A 212 22.24 -12.16 32.03
CA ALA A 212 23.11 -12.92 32.92
C ALA A 212 22.37 -13.65 34.06
N ASN A 213 21.14 -13.26 34.36
CA ASN A 213 20.28 -13.86 35.37
C ASN A 213 19.31 -14.91 34.77
N GLY A 214 19.41 -15.19 33.47
CA GLY A 214 18.52 -16.09 32.74
C GLY A 214 17.14 -15.50 32.41
N GLN A 215 16.94 -14.19 32.58
CA GLN A 215 15.70 -13.51 32.21
C GLN A 215 15.65 -13.23 30.71
N ALA A 216 14.47 -13.35 30.10
CA ALA A 216 14.30 -13.09 28.68
C ALA A 216 14.49 -11.60 28.36
N VAL A 217 15.29 -11.31 27.33
CA VAL A 217 15.50 -9.97 26.78
C VAL A 217 14.71 -9.85 25.49
N ALA A 218 13.86 -8.82 25.39
CA ALA A 218 13.09 -8.59 24.18
C ALA A 218 14.01 -8.30 22.98
N ALA A 219 13.82 -9.05 21.89
CA ALA A 219 14.50 -8.87 20.63
C ALA A 219 13.49 -8.50 19.54
N THR A 220 13.70 -7.38 18.86
CA THR A 220 12.93 -6.98 17.68
C THR A 220 13.71 -7.38 16.44
N THR A 221 13.15 -8.24 15.60
CA THR A 221 13.77 -8.66 14.34
C THR A 221 13.38 -7.73 13.18
N TYR A 222 14.19 -7.77 12.13
CA TYR A 222 13.92 -7.05 10.89
C TYR A 222 13.98 -7.97 9.67
N THR A 223 13.09 -7.72 8.74
CA THR A 223 13.12 -8.35 7.43
C THR A 223 14.20 -7.72 6.57
N THR A 224 15.01 -8.52 5.89
CA THR A 224 16.18 -8.05 5.13
C THR A 224 16.28 -8.72 3.77
N GLY A 225 16.80 -7.99 2.79
CA GLY A 225 17.16 -8.54 1.48
C GLY A 225 17.45 -7.47 0.44
N THR A 226 18.01 -7.90 -0.68
CA THR A 226 18.27 -7.04 -1.84
C THR A 226 17.03 -6.94 -2.72
N VAL A 227 16.65 -5.72 -3.09
CA VAL A 227 15.49 -5.44 -3.94
C VAL A 227 15.81 -5.85 -5.37
N SER A 228 15.03 -6.79 -5.91
CA SER A 228 15.12 -7.26 -7.28
C SER A 228 14.15 -6.54 -8.22
N ALA A 229 12.97 -6.15 -7.71
CA ALA A 229 11.97 -5.44 -8.49
C ALA A 229 11.06 -4.56 -7.63
N VAL A 230 10.29 -3.69 -8.29
CA VAL A 230 9.26 -2.86 -7.68
C VAL A 230 7.95 -3.19 -8.37
N ASP A 231 6.94 -3.59 -7.61
CA ASP A 231 5.60 -3.87 -8.12
C ASP A 231 4.66 -2.71 -7.76
N ILE A 232 3.94 -2.22 -8.77
CA ILE A 232 3.01 -1.08 -8.69
C ILE A 232 1.60 -1.47 -9.17
N SER A 233 1.39 -2.73 -9.54
CA SER A 233 0.14 -3.23 -10.13
C SER A 233 -1.06 -3.11 -9.18
N SER A 234 -0.81 -3.17 -7.87
CA SER A 234 -1.83 -3.09 -6.81
C SER A 234 -2.21 -1.66 -6.41
N GLY A 235 -1.58 -0.63 -6.99
CA GLY A 235 -1.81 0.79 -6.65
C GLY A 235 -1.02 1.30 -5.45
N THR A 236 -0.53 0.41 -4.58
CA THR A 236 0.48 0.73 -3.55
C THR A 236 1.82 0.11 -3.95
N PRO A 237 2.92 0.88 -4.02
CA PRO A 237 4.22 0.33 -4.41
C PRO A 237 4.71 -0.68 -3.36
N THR A 238 5.05 -1.88 -3.83
CA THR A 238 5.70 -2.91 -3.03
C THR A 238 7.07 -3.23 -3.61
N LEU A 239 8.00 -3.59 -2.72
CA LEU A 239 9.35 -4.01 -3.08
C LEU A 239 9.40 -5.53 -3.12
N GLN A 240 9.93 -6.07 -4.21
CA GLN A 240 10.24 -7.48 -4.32
C GLN A 240 11.71 -7.68 -3.94
N LEU A 241 11.95 -8.56 -2.98
CA LEU A 241 13.26 -8.93 -2.48
C LEU A 241 13.64 -10.30 -3.06
N GLY A 242 14.80 -10.35 -3.72
CA GLY A 242 15.38 -11.58 -4.27
C GLY A 242 14.42 -12.42 -5.11
N SER A 243 14.27 -13.69 -4.72
CA SER A 243 13.49 -14.72 -5.40
C SER A 243 11.96 -14.54 -5.33
N GLY A 244 11.49 -13.42 -4.78
CA GLY A 244 10.10 -12.98 -4.96
C GLY A 244 9.36 -12.57 -3.70
N PHE A 245 10.04 -12.49 -2.56
CA PHE A 245 9.41 -12.07 -1.31
C PHE A 245 9.04 -10.59 -1.38
N THR A 246 7.79 -10.24 -1.10
CA THR A 246 7.28 -8.88 -1.31
C THR A 246 7.04 -8.16 0.01
N VAL A 247 7.50 -6.91 0.11
CA VAL A 247 7.36 -6.06 1.30
C VAL A 247 6.76 -4.71 0.89
N PRO A 248 5.73 -4.20 1.60
CA PRO A 248 5.19 -2.88 1.32
C PRO A 248 6.20 -1.78 1.64
N LEU A 249 6.21 -0.71 0.83
CA LEU A 249 7.10 0.43 1.04
C LEU A 249 6.95 1.07 2.44
N SER A 250 5.74 1.04 3.01
CA SER A 250 5.44 1.56 4.35
C SER A 250 6.13 0.81 5.48
N GLY A 251 6.56 -0.44 5.25
CA GLY A 251 7.25 -1.26 6.24
C GLY A 251 8.77 -1.07 6.28
N ILE A 252 9.33 -0.33 5.30
CA ILE A 252 10.78 -0.14 5.15
C ILE A 252 11.28 0.84 6.22
N THR A 253 12.25 0.39 7.01
CA THR A 253 12.90 1.17 8.07
C THR A 253 14.29 1.67 7.65
N LYS A 254 14.96 0.99 6.71
CA LYS A 254 16.30 1.35 6.25
C LYS A 254 16.55 0.93 4.81
N ILE A 255 17.34 1.73 4.08
CA ILE A 255 17.85 1.40 2.74
C ILE A 255 19.35 1.67 2.71
N GLU A 256 20.14 0.69 2.28
CA GLU A 256 21.60 0.77 2.21
C GLU A 256 22.09 0.26 0.84
N PRO A 257 23.22 0.74 0.32
CA PRO A 257 23.89 0.08 -0.80
C PRO A 257 24.15 -1.40 -0.47
N ASP A 258 23.99 -2.29 -1.45
CA ASP A 258 24.37 -3.69 -1.25
C ASP A 258 25.89 -3.77 -1.01
N PRO A 259 26.36 -4.31 0.13
CA PRO A 259 27.80 -4.42 0.41
C PRO A 259 28.56 -5.21 -0.66
N LEU A 260 27.90 -6.10 -1.42
CA LEU A 260 28.52 -6.87 -2.50
C LEU A 260 28.73 -6.06 -3.79
N SER A 261 28.08 -4.90 -3.94
CA SER A 261 28.31 -4.00 -5.09
C SER A 261 29.56 -3.12 -4.92
N GLN A 262 30.11 -3.03 -3.70
CA GLN A 262 31.25 -2.15 -3.39
C GLN A 262 32.61 -2.77 -3.74
N THR A 263 32.71 -4.09 -3.88
CA THR A 263 33.99 -4.78 -4.18
C THR A 263 34.41 -4.61 -5.63
N SER A 264 33.46 -4.45 -6.56
CA SER A 264 33.74 -4.26 -7.99
C SER A 264 34.38 -2.90 -8.30
N SER A 265 34.08 -1.86 -7.52
CA SER A 265 34.55 -0.50 -7.80
C SER A 265 35.93 -0.19 -7.19
N GLN A 266 36.35 -0.90 -6.14
CA GLN A 266 37.70 -0.74 -5.57
C GLN A 266 38.77 -1.60 -6.24
N ALA A 267 38.42 -2.71 -6.90
CA ALA A 267 39.40 -3.55 -7.58
C ALA A 267 39.97 -2.94 -8.89
N GLN A 268 39.27 -1.96 -9.50
CA GLN A 268 39.75 -1.31 -10.73
C GLN A 268 40.64 -0.08 -10.51
N ASN A 269 40.69 0.48 -9.29
CA ASN A 269 41.45 1.71 -9.03
C ASN A 269 42.84 1.46 -8.42
N VAL A 270 43.26 0.19 -8.29
CA VAL A 270 44.60 -0.21 -7.80
C VAL A 270 45.47 -0.74 -8.94
N ALA A 271 45.00 -0.68 -10.19
CA ALA A 271 45.69 -1.20 -11.37
C ALA A 271 46.03 -0.15 -12.45
N GLN A 272 46.09 1.15 -12.09
CA GLN A 272 46.70 2.19 -12.94
C GLN A 272 47.89 2.82 -12.25
#